data_AF-A0A7G2F2F1-F1
#
_entry.id   AF-A0A7G2F2F1-F1
#
_cell.length_a   1.000
_cell.length_b   1.000
_cell.length_c   1.000
_cell.angle_alpha   90.00
_cell.angle_beta   90.00
_cell.angle_gamma   90.00
#
_symmetry.space_group_name_H-M   'P 1'
#
loop_
_entity.id
_entity.type
_entity.pdbx_description
1 polymer ?
#
loop_
_entity_poly.entity_id
_entity_poly.type
_entity_poly.pdbx_seq_one_letter_code
_entity_poly.pdbx_strand_id
1 'polypeptide(L)'
;MGGPPLYSQRKGHPALIGRHRPFPVTHQAAERWLEHMQNALDDSVDIDQDSKIKMMKFFRHTAFFLVAGNELKNQNEKPKHKPQCACKHAANKPAEE
;
A
#
# COMPACT_ATOMS: atom_id res chain seq x y z
N MET A 1 18.70 8.75 6.08
CA MET A 1 18.99 9.95 6.90
C MET A 1 19.83 9.65 8.16
N GLY A 2 20.37 8.44 8.38
CA GLY A 2 21.51 8.18 9.28
C GLY A 2 21.42 8.50 10.78
N GLY A 3 20.36 9.17 11.25
CA GLY A 3 20.25 9.63 12.64
C GLY A 3 19.97 8.51 13.65
N PRO A 4 19.97 8.86 14.96
CA PRO A 4 19.66 7.91 16.03
C PRO A 4 18.30 7.22 15.81
N PRO A 5 18.13 5.95 16.21
CA PRO A 5 16.94 5.14 15.90
C PRO A 5 15.75 5.44 16.83
N LEU A 6 15.46 6.72 17.08
CA LEU A 6 14.44 7.18 18.03
C LEU A 6 13.04 6.67 17.68
N TYR A 7 12.72 6.55 16.39
CA TYR A 7 11.46 5.99 15.93
C TYR A 7 11.29 4.55 16.45
N SER A 8 12.27 3.69 16.18
CA SER A 8 12.20 2.27 16.53
C SER A 8 12.22 2.05 18.04
N GLN A 9 12.97 2.85 18.79
CA GLN A 9 12.98 2.81 20.26
C GLN A 9 11.60 3.11 20.84
N ARG A 10 10.89 4.10 20.29
CA ARG A 10 9.57 4.52 20.80
C ARG A 10 8.39 3.72 20.24
N LYS A 11 8.46 3.29 18.98
CA LYS A 11 7.34 2.72 18.22
C LYS A 11 7.57 1.28 17.77
N GLY A 12 8.73 0.70 18.05
CA GLY A 12 9.10 -0.63 17.57
C GLY A 12 9.22 -0.70 16.05
N HIS A 13 9.01 -1.89 15.50
CA HIS A 13 9.19 -2.14 14.07
C HIS A 13 8.34 -1.18 13.19
N PRO A 14 8.89 -0.57 12.12
CA PRO A 14 8.19 0.42 11.29
C PRO A 14 6.87 -0.06 10.65
N ALA A 15 6.82 -1.30 10.16
CA ALA A 15 5.59 -1.95 9.65
C ALA A 15 4.67 -1.01 8.84
N LEU A 16 5.25 -0.22 7.93
CA LEU A 16 4.59 0.96 7.35
C LEU A 16 3.27 0.63 6.66
N ILE A 17 3.24 -0.38 5.79
CA ILE A 17 2.00 -0.83 5.12
C ILE A 17 0.93 -1.21 6.15
N GLY A 18 1.32 -1.97 7.19
CA GLY A 18 0.39 -2.41 8.22
C GLY A 18 -0.24 -1.26 9.02
N ARG A 19 0.50 -0.15 9.18
CA ARG A 19 0.03 1.07 9.85
C ARG A 19 -0.81 1.97 8.95
N HIS A 20 -0.59 1.94 7.64
CA HIS A 20 -1.32 2.78 6.68
C HIS A 20 -2.59 2.12 6.12
N ARG A 21 -2.75 0.80 6.28
CA ARG A 21 -3.94 0.03 5.84
C ARG A 21 -5.29 0.62 6.23
N PRO A 22 -5.51 1.18 7.44
CA PRO A 22 -6.81 1.71 7.81
C PRO A 22 -7.27 2.91 6.96
N PHE A 23 -6.38 3.48 6.15
CA PHE A 23 -6.64 4.67 5.34
C PHE A 23 -6.62 4.33 3.85
N PRO A 24 -7.45 4.98 3.02
CA PRO A 24 -7.43 4.80 1.57
C PRO A 24 -6.20 5.48 0.95
N VAL A 25 -5.08 4.76 0.91
CA VAL A 25 -3.85 5.22 0.24
C VAL A 25 -3.92 4.92 -1.26
N THR A 26 -4.61 5.78 -2.00
CA THR A 26 -4.74 5.69 -3.47
C THR A 26 -3.56 6.35 -4.19
N HIS A 27 -3.43 6.12 -5.50
CA HIS A 27 -2.49 6.85 -6.36
C HIS A 27 -2.64 8.38 -6.22
N GLN A 28 -3.88 8.88 -6.27
CA GLN A 28 -4.18 10.31 -6.11
C GLN A 28 -3.74 10.84 -4.74
N ALA A 29 -3.96 10.06 -3.66
CA ALA A 29 -3.52 10.45 -2.32
C ALA A 29 -1.98 10.50 -2.22
N ALA A 30 -1.29 9.55 -2.85
CA ALA A 30 0.17 9.53 -2.90
C ALA A 30 0.74 10.74 -3.66
N GLU A 31 0.18 11.08 -4.82
CA GLU A 31 0.57 12.26 -5.59
C GLU A 31 0.35 13.54 -4.79
N ARG A 32 -0.83 13.70 -4.18
CA ARG A 32 -1.14 14.87 -3.34
C ARG A 32 -0.19 15.00 -2.15
N TRP A 33 0.17 13.89 -1.52
CA TRP A 33 1.15 13.89 -0.44
C TRP A 33 2.54 14.30 -0.93
N LEU A 34 2.96 13.87 -2.13
CA LEU A 34 4.23 14.27 -2.73
C LEU A 34 4.29 15.76 -3.07
N GLU A 35 3.18 16.36 -3.52
CA GLU A 35 3.09 17.81 -3.71
C GLU A 35 3.34 18.56 -2.40
N HIS A 36 2.75 18.09 -1.29
CA HIS A 36 2.99 18.68 0.02
C HIS A 36 4.45 18.53 0.49
N MET A 37 5.07 17.36 0.24
CA MET A 37 6.48 17.16 0.56
C MET A 37 7.40 18.05 -0.28
N GLN A 38 7.09 18.22 -1.57
CA GLN A 38 7.84 19.10 -2.47
C GLN A 38 7.78 20.55 -1.95
N ASN A 39 6.58 21.07 -1.68
CA ASN A 39 6.41 22.43 -1.16
C ASN A 39 7.14 22.62 0.18
N ALA A 40 7.06 21.65 1.08
CA ALA A 40 7.75 21.73 2.37
C ALA A 40 9.28 21.76 2.21
N LEU A 41 9.84 21.03 1.24
CA LEU A 41 11.26 21.09 0.94
C LEU A 41 11.65 22.39 0.26
N ASP A 42 10.81 22.95 -0.60
CA ASP A 42 11.07 24.21 -1.28
C ASP A 42 11.11 25.38 -0.27
N ASP A 43 10.21 25.38 0.72
CA ASP A 43 10.17 26.36 1.81
C ASP A 43 11.31 26.18 2.83
N SER A 44 11.99 25.03 2.83
CA SER A 44 13.09 24.75 3.77
C SER A 44 14.41 25.40 3.31
N VAL A 45 14.90 26.34 4.13
CA VAL A 45 16.17 27.07 3.89
C VAL A 45 17.42 26.30 4.32
N ASP A 46 17.30 25.38 5.28
CA ASP A 46 18.43 24.68 5.89
C ASP A 46 18.81 23.36 5.19
N ILE A 47 18.18 23.05 4.07
CA ILE A 47 18.38 21.78 3.34
C ILE A 47 19.02 22.10 1.99
N ASP A 48 20.19 21.52 1.71
CA ASP A 48 20.86 21.67 0.43
C ASP A 48 20.14 20.94 -0.71
N GLN A 49 20.41 21.37 -1.95
CA GLN A 49 19.70 20.85 -3.13
C GLN A 49 19.90 19.34 -3.35
N ASP A 50 21.09 18.81 -3.09
CA ASP A 50 21.37 17.39 -3.27
C ASP A 50 20.61 16.54 -2.25
N SER A 51 20.49 17.03 -1.01
CA SER A 51 19.66 16.43 0.02
C SER A 51 18.18 16.48 -0.35
N LYS A 52 17.66 17.61 -0.85
CA LYS A 52 16.27 17.70 -1.35
C LYS A 52 15.98 16.65 -2.42
N ILE A 53 16.89 16.45 -3.38
CA ILE A 53 16.76 15.43 -4.43
C ILE A 53 16.72 14.02 -3.83
N LYS A 54 17.61 13.70 -2.89
CA LYS A 54 17.63 12.38 -2.23
C LYS A 54 16.35 12.14 -1.43
N MET A 55 15.87 13.15 -0.72
CA MET A 55 14.63 13.10 0.05
C MET A 55 13.43 12.89 -0.86
N MET A 56 13.29 13.64 -1.95
CA MET A 56 12.17 13.47 -2.88
C MET A 56 12.17 12.10 -3.57
N LYS A 57 13.34 11.55 -3.91
CA LYS A 57 13.44 10.16 -4.42
C LYS A 57 12.93 9.15 -3.39
N PHE A 58 13.35 9.30 -2.14
CA PHE A 58 12.91 8.43 -1.04
C PHE A 58 11.39 8.56 -0.77
N PHE A 59 10.87 9.78 -0.74
CA PHE A 59 9.44 10.05 -0.55
C PHE A 59 8.60 9.45 -1.67
N ARG A 60 8.99 9.68 -2.94
CA ARG A 60 8.31 9.12 -4.11
C ARG A 60 8.25 7.60 -4.06
N HIS A 61 9.39 6.96 -3.79
CA HIS A 61 9.44 5.50 -3.64
C HIS A 61 8.51 5.02 -2.53
N THR A 62 8.57 5.65 -1.35
CA THR A 62 7.78 5.24 -0.18
C THR A 62 6.28 5.41 -0.42
N ALA A 63 5.86 6.52 -1.04
CA ALA A 63 4.46 6.80 -1.31
C ALA A 63 3.82 5.72 -2.20
N PHE A 64 4.48 5.37 -3.31
CA PHE A 64 3.96 4.33 -4.21
C PHE A 64 4.16 2.90 -3.66
N PHE A 65 5.17 2.66 -2.82
CA PHE A 65 5.30 1.40 -2.08
C PHE A 65 4.10 1.16 -1.14
N LEU A 66 3.61 2.22 -0.49
CA LEU A 66 2.41 2.14 0.36
C LEU A 66 1.15 1.85 -0.46
N VAL A 67 0.98 2.48 -1.63
CA VAL A 67 -0.14 2.21 -2.55
C VAL A 67 -0.13 0.73 -2.95
N ALA A 68 0.97 0.24 -3.51
CA ALA A 68 1.10 -1.15 -3.95
C ALA A 68 0.90 -2.14 -2.78
N GLY A 69 1.47 -1.84 -1.62
CA GLY A 69 1.32 -2.66 -0.42
C GLY A 69 -0.12 -2.74 0.07
N ASN A 70 -0.86 -1.63 0.01
CA ASN A 70 -2.27 -1.58 0.38
C ASN A 70 -3.14 -2.35 -0.63
N GLU A 71 -2.90 -2.16 -1.92
CA GLU A 71 -3.62 -2.87 -3.00
C GLU A 71 -3.44 -4.39 -2.92
N LEU A 72 -2.20 -4.89 -2.74
CA LEU A 72 -1.92 -6.32 -2.61
C LEU A 72 -2.61 -6.94 -1.38
N LYS A 73 -2.67 -6.21 -0.26
CA LYS A 73 -3.36 -6.70 0.95
C LYS A 73 -4.86 -6.74 0.75
N ASN A 74 -5.44 -5.72 0.12
CA ASN A 74 -6.87 -5.70 -0.22
C ASN A 74 -7.26 -6.84 -1.18
N GLN A 75 -6.38 -7.20 -2.13
CA GLN A 75 -6.60 -8.36 -3.01
C GLN A 75 -6.57 -9.69 -2.25
N ASN A 76 -5.69 -9.83 -1.26
CA ASN A 76 -5.60 -11.04 -0.43
C ASN A 76 -6.77 -11.18 0.56
N GLU A 77 -7.42 -10.08 0.95
CA GLU A 77 -8.57 -10.06 1.85
C GLU A 77 -9.92 -10.23 1.13
N LYS A 78 -9.97 -10.02 -0.19
CA LYS A 78 -11.17 -10.33 -0.98
C LYS A 78 -11.45 -11.84 -0.93
N PRO A 79 -12.68 -12.28 -0.60
CA PRO A 79 -13.02 -13.69 -0.66
C PRO A 79 -12.77 -14.19 -2.09
N LYS A 80 -11.88 -15.18 -2.24
CA LYS A 80 -11.69 -15.88 -3.51
C LYS A 80 -13.04 -16.46 -3.90
N HIS A 81 -13.68 -15.88 -4.92
CA HIS A 81 -14.91 -16.42 -5.47
C HIS A 81 -14.62 -17.87 -5.89
N LYS A 82 -15.20 -18.82 -5.17
CA LYS A 82 -15.12 -20.25 -5.50
C LYS A 82 -15.74 -20.39 -6.90
N PRO A 83 -15.05 -20.94 -7.92
CA PRO A 83 -15.78 -21.42 -9.08
C PRO A 83 -16.62 -22.59 -8.57
N GLN A 84 -17.93 -22.37 -8.46
CA GLN A 84 -18.87 -23.45 -8.22
C GLN A 84 -18.75 -24.39 -9.41
N CYS A 85 -18.08 -25.52 -9.17
CA CYS A 85 -18.01 -26.62 -10.12
C CYS A 85 -19.45 -27.08 -10.38
N ALA A 86 -19.99 -26.75 -11.56
CA ALA A 86 -21.26 -27.30 -12.02
C ALA A 86 -20.99 -28.69 -12.58
N CYS A 87 -20.88 -29.70 -11.71
CA CYS A 87 -21.02 -31.08 -12.13
C CYS A 87 -22.48 -31.29 -12.56
N LYS A 88 -22.77 -31.06 -13.86
CA LYS A 88 -24.02 -31.48 -14.51
C LYS A 88 -23.96 -32.98 -14.79
N HIS A 89 -24.01 -33.84 -13.77
CA HIS A 89 -24.39 -35.23 -13.98
C HIS A 89 -25.20 -35.74 -12.78
N ALA A 90 -26.28 -36.45 -13.13
CA ALA A 90 -27.16 -37.27 -12.30
C ALA A 90 -28.37 -36.60 -11.63
N ALA A 91 -29.53 -36.90 -12.23
CA ALA A 91 -30.70 -37.58 -11.63
C ALA A 91 -31.97 -36.98 -12.27
N ASN A 92 -33.02 -37.69 -12.69
CA ASN A 92 -33.57 -39.02 -12.38
C ASN A 92 -34.75 -39.19 -13.39
N LYS A 93 -35.25 -40.35 -13.87
CA LYS A 93 -35.89 -41.51 -13.19
C LYS A 93 -36.69 -42.34 -14.27
N PRO A 94 -37.50 -43.36 -13.92
CA PRO A 94 -37.25 -44.80 -13.82
C PRO A 94 -37.93 -45.66 -14.94
N ALA A 95 -37.95 -46.98 -14.71
CA ALA A 95 -38.45 -48.10 -15.53
C ALA A 95 -39.98 -48.27 -15.63
N GLU A 96 -40.35 -49.28 -16.45
CA GLU A 96 -41.67 -49.92 -16.75
C GLU A 96 -42.61 -49.12 -17.68
N GLU A 97 -43.18 -49.67 -18.77
CA GLU A 97 -43.65 -51.03 -19.11
C GLU A 97 -43.33 -51.42 -20.57
#